data_AF-X1IBS0-F1
#
_entry.id   AF-X1IBS0-F1
#
_cell.length_a   1.000
_cell.length_b   1.000
_cell.length_c   1.000
_cell.angle_alpha   90.00
_cell.angle_beta   90.00
_cell.angle_gamma   90.00
#
_symmetry.space_group_name_H-M   'P 1'
#
loop_
_entity.id
_entity.type
_entity.pdbx_description
1 polymer ?
#
loop_
_entity_poly.entity_id
_entity_poly.type
_entity_poly.pdbx_seq_one_letter_code
_entity_poly.pdbx_strand_id
1 'polypeptide(L)'
;NKREIEGKKPNFQSLTDSNNGLTGLTIVANLSTIVVPTGGRMLIHSLIEKQRAEHLSNAEFARRLGISRALWDLVRAGKRGFGERTLSGIVRAYPELIPELLLFLRGDTGKAAEGRRGKKG
;
A
#
# COMPACT_ATOMS: atom_id res chain seq x y z
N ASN A 1 -26.46 39.54 -30.26
CA ASN A 1 -27.49 38.87 -29.43
C ASN A 1 -27.00 37.47 -29.08
N LYS A 2 -26.34 37.23 -27.94
CA LYS A 2 -26.89 37.01 -26.59
C LYS A 2 -28.17 36.14 -26.58
N ARG A 3 -28.07 34.97 -25.93
CA ARG A 3 -29.06 34.19 -25.14
C ARG A 3 -28.68 32.70 -25.23
N GLU A 4 -28.72 31.84 -24.23
CA GLU A 4 -28.85 31.88 -22.77
C GLU A 4 -28.72 30.39 -22.35
N ILE A 5 -27.94 30.07 -21.33
CA ILE A 5 -27.71 28.68 -20.90
C ILE A 5 -28.66 28.42 -19.73
N GLU A 6 -29.78 27.74 -19.98
CA GLU A 6 -30.80 27.50 -18.97
C GLU A 6 -30.52 26.20 -18.21
N GLY A 7 -30.36 26.34 -16.89
CA GLY A 7 -29.94 25.28 -15.98
C GLY A 7 -31.05 24.29 -15.66
N LYS A 8 -30.69 23.00 -15.65
CA LYS A 8 -31.50 21.93 -15.08
C LYS A 8 -30.85 21.47 -13.79
N LYS A 9 -31.37 21.91 -12.65
CA LYS A 9 -31.00 21.36 -11.32
C LYS A 9 -31.78 20.06 -11.10
N PRO A 10 -31.13 18.89 -10.94
CA PRO A 10 -31.82 17.73 -10.42
C PRO A 10 -31.94 17.80 -8.89
N ASN A 11 -33.16 17.51 -8.48
CA ASN A 11 -33.74 17.45 -7.15
C ASN A 11 -32.99 16.45 -6.24
N PHE A 12 -32.54 16.89 -5.07
CA PHE A 12 -31.90 16.03 -4.07
C PHE A 12 -32.97 15.36 -3.20
N GLN A 13 -33.20 14.07 -3.41
CA GLN A 13 -33.82 13.21 -2.39
C GLN A 13 -32.71 12.39 -1.73
N SER A 14 -32.42 12.74 -0.49
CA SER A 14 -31.60 11.94 0.42
C SER A 14 -32.34 10.65 0.75
N LEU A 15 -31.85 9.53 0.23
CA LEU A 15 -32.07 8.22 0.85
C LEU A 15 -30.83 7.91 1.69
N THR A 16 -30.89 8.36 2.94
CA THR A 16 -30.15 7.75 4.02
C THR A 16 -30.73 6.37 4.24
N ASP A 17 -29.96 5.31 4.00
CA ASP A 17 -29.92 4.15 4.87
C ASP A 17 -28.89 3.16 4.34
N SER A 18 -27.79 3.00 5.07
CA SER A 18 -27.36 1.69 5.57
C SER A 18 -26.02 1.80 6.27
N ASN A 19 -26.12 1.63 7.58
CA ASN A 19 -25.09 1.34 8.55
C ASN A 19 -23.92 0.50 7.99
N ASN A 20 -22.71 1.08 7.98
CA ASN A 20 -21.61 0.54 8.78
C ASN A 20 -20.39 1.46 8.76
N GLY A 21 -20.07 2.00 9.94
CA GLY A 21 -18.69 2.21 10.38
C GLY A 21 -17.89 3.33 9.69
N LEU A 22 -18.10 4.56 10.16
CA LEU A 22 -17.14 5.65 10.10
C LEU A 22 -15.69 5.18 10.34
N THR A 23 -14.81 5.37 9.35
CA THR A 23 -13.48 5.96 9.53
C THR A 23 -13.23 6.89 8.34
N GLY A 24 -13.47 8.20 8.55
CA GLY A 24 -13.33 9.26 7.55
C GLY A 24 -11.88 9.48 7.10
N LEU A 25 -11.61 10.02 5.92
CA LEU A 25 -12.01 11.37 5.51
C LEU A 25 -12.51 11.40 4.05
N THR A 26 -13.79 11.68 3.82
CA THR A 26 -14.34 11.88 2.47
C THR A 26 -14.32 13.36 2.12
N ILE A 27 -13.38 13.78 1.29
CA ILE A 27 -13.45 15.09 0.62
C ILE A 27 -14.38 14.92 -0.58
N VAL A 28 -15.57 15.49 -0.49
CA VAL A 28 -16.53 15.54 -1.59
C VAL A 28 -16.07 16.65 -2.56
N ALA A 29 -15.27 16.28 -3.55
CA ALA A 29 -14.96 17.15 -4.68
C ALA A 29 -14.59 16.31 -5.91
N ASN A 30 -15.55 16.17 -6.83
CA ASN A 30 -15.41 15.77 -8.23
C ASN A 30 -14.77 14.39 -8.54
N LEU A 31 -15.46 13.62 -9.40
CA LEU A 31 -15.29 12.18 -9.62
C LEU A 31 -13.93 11.79 -10.23
N SER A 32 -12.94 11.60 -9.36
CA SER A 32 -11.86 10.62 -9.51
C SER A 32 -11.41 10.31 -8.09
N THR A 33 -11.99 9.29 -7.47
CA THR A 33 -11.63 8.88 -6.11
C THR A 33 -10.15 8.52 -6.07
N ILE A 34 -9.31 9.46 -5.61
CA ILE A 34 -7.90 9.20 -5.34
C ILE A 34 -7.87 8.41 -4.02
N VAL A 35 -7.94 7.08 -4.13
CA VAL A 35 -7.61 6.20 -3.02
C VAL A 35 -6.11 6.32 -2.80
N VAL A 36 -5.68 7.15 -1.84
CA VAL A 36 -4.28 7.22 -1.43
C VAL A 36 -3.99 5.95 -0.62
N PRO A 37 -3.24 4.97 -1.16
CA PRO A 37 -2.99 3.74 -0.43
C PRO A 37 -2.02 4.04 0.72
N THR A 38 -2.29 3.52 1.91
CA THR A 38 -1.40 3.62 3.07
C THR A 38 -0.04 2.97 2.74
N GLY A 39 1.08 3.61 3.11
CA GLY A 39 2.45 3.27 2.65
C GLY A 39 2.85 1.79 2.73
N GLY A 40 2.33 1.06 3.73
CA GLY A 40 2.37 -0.41 3.87
C GLY A 40 1.97 -1.19 2.62
N ARG A 41 0.78 -0.87 2.10
CA ARG A 41 0.17 -1.53 0.94
C ARG A 41 0.83 -1.10 -0.37
N MET A 42 1.38 0.11 -0.42
CA MET A 42 2.09 0.61 -1.60
C MET A 42 3.37 -0.19 -1.85
N LEU A 43 4.21 -0.40 -0.83
CA LEU A 43 5.50 -1.07 -1.03
C LEU A 43 5.35 -2.51 -1.52
N ILE A 44 4.45 -3.30 -0.92
CA ILE A 44 4.26 -4.68 -1.35
C ILE A 44 3.68 -4.77 -2.76
N HIS A 45 2.75 -3.87 -3.11
CA HIS A 45 2.16 -3.82 -4.44
C HIS A 45 3.23 -3.46 -5.49
N SER A 46 4.05 -2.44 -5.23
CA SER A 46 5.14 -2.05 -6.13
C SER A 46 6.13 -3.19 -6.36
N LEU A 47 6.45 -3.99 -5.32
CA LEU A 47 7.31 -5.16 -5.47
C LEU A 47 6.68 -6.27 -6.31
N ILE A 48 5.38 -6.52 -6.16
CA ILE A 48 4.65 -7.50 -6.99
C ILE A 48 4.61 -7.05 -8.45
N GLU A 49 4.37 -5.77 -8.70
CA GLU A 49 4.36 -5.21 -10.05
C GLU A 49 5.77 -5.27 -10.68
N LYS A 50 6.83 -5.00 -9.92
CA LYS A 50 8.22 -5.21 -10.38
C LYS A 50 8.49 -6.67 -10.72
N GLN A 51 8.10 -7.60 -9.85
CA GLN A 51 8.23 -9.03 -10.11
C GLN A 51 7.56 -9.43 -11.44
N ARG A 52 6.34 -8.93 -11.68
CA ARG A 52 5.56 -9.22 -12.89
C ARG A 52 6.20 -8.59 -14.13
N ALA A 53 6.62 -7.34 -14.04
CA ALA A 53 7.24 -6.60 -15.14
C ALA A 53 8.56 -7.24 -15.59
N GLU A 54 9.32 -7.83 -14.68
CA GLU A 54 10.55 -8.57 -14.99
C GLU A 54 10.32 -10.05 -15.30
N HIS A 55 9.08 -10.53 -15.29
CA HIS A 55 8.72 -11.94 -15.49
C HIS A 55 9.46 -12.91 -14.56
N LEU A 56 9.76 -12.49 -13.33
CA LEU A 56 10.52 -13.31 -12.38
C LEU A 56 9.62 -14.27 -11.61
N SER A 57 10.06 -15.51 -11.48
CA SER A 57 9.45 -16.45 -10.54
C SER A 57 9.65 -15.97 -9.10
N ASN A 58 8.84 -16.49 -8.16
CA ASN A 58 9.01 -16.16 -6.73
C ASN A 58 10.41 -16.50 -6.21
N ALA A 59 11.02 -17.57 -6.71
CA ALA A 59 12.36 -18.01 -6.30
C ALA A 59 13.43 -17.03 -6.80
N GLU A 60 13.35 -16.60 -8.06
CA GLU A 60 14.30 -15.66 -8.65
C GLU A 60 14.16 -14.27 -8.06
N PHE A 61 12.93 -13.82 -7.83
CA PHE A 61 12.66 -12.55 -7.19
C PHE A 61 13.20 -12.52 -5.76
N ALA A 62 12.96 -13.58 -4.98
CA ALA A 62 13.53 -13.71 -3.64
C ALA A 62 15.08 -13.70 -3.66
N ARG A 63 15.68 -14.41 -4.63
CA ARG A 63 17.14 -14.42 -4.83
C ARG A 63 17.66 -13.02 -5.16
N ARG A 64 16.97 -12.27 -6.01
CA ARG A 64 17.33 -10.88 -6.35
C ARG A 64 17.33 -9.99 -5.11
N LEU A 65 16.35 -10.15 -4.23
CA LEU A 65 16.24 -9.44 -2.96
C LEU A 65 17.20 -9.97 -1.87
N GLY A 66 17.94 -11.05 -2.11
CA GLY A 66 18.85 -11.64 -1.11
C GLY A 66 18.15 -12.31 0.07
N ILE A 67 16.91 -12.77 -0.12
CA ILE A 67 16.08 -13.46 0.88
C ILE A 67 15.66 -14.86 0.42
N SER A 68 15.18 -15.68 1.35
CA SER A 68 14.65 -17.01 1.00
C SER A 68 13.29 -16.89 0.30
N ARG A 69 12.98 -17.85 -0.58
CA ARG A 69 11.66 -17.95 -1.23
C ARG A 69 10.52 -17.99 -0.22
N ALA A 70 10.67 -18.78 0.83
CA ALA A 70 9.65 -18.89 1.88
C ALA A 70 9.39 -17.55 2.59
N LEU A 71 10.44 -16.76 2.83
CA LEU A 71 10.29 -15.42 3.40
C LEU A 71 9.54 -14.50 2.44
N TRP A 72 9.86 -14.54 1.14
CA TRP A 72 9.13 -13.78 0.12
C TRP A 72 7.65 -14.17 0.07
N ASP A 73 7.33 -15.47 0.08
CA ASP A 73 5.95 -15.94 0.05
C ASP A 73 5.15 -15.48 1.29
N LEU A 74 5.77 -15.47 2.48
CA LEU A 74 5.15 -14.97 3.71
C LEU A 74 4.91 -13.46 3.69
N VAL A 75 5.89 -12.69 3.20
CA VAL A 75 5.79 -11.23 3.06
C VAL A 75 4.71 -10.86 2.04
N ARG A 76 4.72 -11.52 0.88
CA ARG A 76 3.71 -11.35 -0.17
C ARG A 76 2.30 -11.69 0.30
N ALA A 77 2.16 -12.72 1.12
CA ALA A 77 0.89 -13.10 1.71
C ALA A 77 0.46 -12.17 2.87
N GLY A 78 1.25 -11.17 3.24
CA GLY A 78 0.98 -10.29 4.38
C GLY A 78 1.08 -10.98 5.75
N LYS A 79 1.60 -12.22 5.79
CA LYS A 79 1.75 -13.00 7.03
C LYS A 79 2.97 -12.57 7.85
N ARG A 80 3.92 -11.86 7.23
CA ARG A 80 5.13 -11.33 7.87
C ARG A 80 5.45 -9.95 7.32
N GLY A 81 5.82 -9.02 8.19
CA GLY A 81 6.29 -7.68 7.79
C GLY A 81 7.69 -7.70 7.17
N PHE A 82 8.08 -6.58 6.57
CA PHE A 82 9.41 -6.39 6.02
C PHE A 82 10.44 -6.24 7.16
N GLY A 83 11.35 -7.20 7.27
CA GLY A 83 12.50 -7.09 8.17
C GLY A 83 13.64 -6.29 7.56
N GLU A 84 14.60 -5.89 8.39
CA GLU A 84 15.79 -5.12 7.99
C GLU A 84 16.52 -5.73 6.78
N ARG A 85 16.75 -7.06 6.78
CA ARG A 85 17.39 -7.76 5.67
C ARG A 85 16.60 -7.62 4.36
N THR A 86 15.27 -7.72 4.43
CA THR A 86 14.41 -7.56 3.26
C THR A 86 14.44 -6.13 2.75
N LEU A 87 14.33 -5.14 3.64
CA LEU A 87 14.39 -3.72 3.30
C LEU A 87 15.74 -3.35 2.66
N SER A 88 16.85 -3.83 3.24
CA SER A 88 18.19 -3.65 2.67
C SER A 88 18.31 -4.28 1.28
N GLY A 89 17.74 -5.46 1.08
CA GLY A 89 17.66 -6.11 -0.22
C GLY A 89 16.87 -5.31 -1.25
N ILE A 90 15.74 -4.72 -0.85
CA ILE A 90 14.91 -3.87 -1.71
C ILE A 90 15.69 -2.63 -2.15
N VAL A 91 16.33 -1.91 -1.22
CA VAL A 91 17.12 -0.70 -1.56
C VAL A 91 18.23 -1.01 -2.55
N ARG A 92 18.87 -2.18 -2.45
CA ARG A 92 19.95 -2.59 -3.36
C ARG A 92 19.44 -3.03 -4.73
N ALA A 93 18.34 -3.79 -4.78
CA ALA A 93 17.81 -4.34 -6.02
C ALA A 93 16.92 -3.36 -6.80
N TYR A 94 16.21 -2.49 -6.08
CA TYR A 94 15.16 -1.60 -6.59
C TYR A 94 15.26 -0.20 -5.95
N PRO A 95 16.33 0.55 -6.23
CA PRO A 95 16.55 1.88 -5.66
C PRO A 95 15.44 2.89 -6.02
N GLU A 96 14.73 2.68 -7.12
CA GLU A 96 13.57 3.48 -7.51
C GLU A 96 12.39 3.37 -6.54
N LEU A 97 12.33 2.32 -5.71
CA LEU A 97 11.28 2.10 -4.71
C LEU A 97 11.60 2.71 -3.34
N ILE A 98 12.70 3.47 -3.22
CA ILE A 98 13.08 4.14 -1.97
C ILE A 98 11.96 5.06 -1.46
N PRO A 99 11.26 5.87 -2.28
CA PRO A 99 10.17 6.72 -1.79
C PRO A 99 9.05 5.91 -1.10
N GLU A 100 8.61 4.81 -1.73
CA GLU A 100 7.60 3.91 -1.19
C GLU A 100 8.10 3.21 0.08
N LEU A 101 9.37 2.84 0.12
CA LEU A 101 10.01 2.25 1.29
C LEU A 101 10.10 3.25 2.45
N LEU A 102 10.37 4.53 2.19
CA LEU A 102 10.35 5.58 3.21
C LEU A 102 8.92 5.85 3.71
N LEU A 103 7.93 5.85 2.82
CA LEU A 103 6.52 5.96 3.20
C LEU A 103 6.07 4.76 4.04
N PHE A 104 6.52 3.56 3.67
CA PHE A 104 6.34 2.34 4.45
C PHE A 104 6.92 2.53 5.87
N LEU A 105 8.21 2.89 5.98
CA LEU A 105 8.88 3.07 7.26
C LEU A 105 8.27 4.18 8.12
N ARG A 106 7.81 5.27 7.49
CA ARG A 106 7.12 6.37 8.17
C ARG A 106 5.77 5.91 8.73
N GLY A 107 5.03 5.12 7.97
CA GLY A 107 3.70 4.62 8.35
C GLY A 107 3.71 3.49 9.39
N ASP A 108 4.82 2.76 9.54
CA ASP A 108 4.91 1.54 10.37
C ASP A 108 5.69 1.70 11.69
N THR A 109 5.98 2.94 12.11
CA THR A 109 6.57 3.22 13.44
C THR A 109 5.72 2.72 14.62
N GLY A 110 4.51 2.19 14.38
CA GLY A 110 3.62 1.65 15.40
C GLY A 110 3.71 0.15 15.72
N LYS A 111 4.32 -0.72 14.90
CA LYS A 111 4.19 -2.19 15.12
C LYS A 111 5.46 -3.04 15.01
N ALA A 112 6.60 -2.50 14.61
CA ALA A 112 7.85 -3.26 14.50
C ALA A 112 8.60 -3.49 15.84
N ALA A 113 8.19 -2.84 16.93
CA ALA A 113 8.90 -2.88 18.22
C ALA A 113 8.43 -3.99 19.19
N GLU A 114 7.30 -4.67 18.93
CA GLU A 114 6.65 -5.52 19.94
C GLU A 114 7.12 -7.00 19.95
N GLY A 115 8.02 -7.39 19.04
CA GLY A 115 8.46 -8.78 18.89
C GLY A 115 9.78 -9.18 19.57
N ARG A 116 10.46 -8.28 20.30
CA ARG A 116 11.75 -8.59 20.95
C ARG A 116 11.79 -8.25 22.44
N ARG A 117 10.81 -8.73 23.22
CA ARG A 117 10.94 -8.81 24.68
C ARG A 117 10.24 -10.06 25.22
N GLY A 118 11.04 -11.09 25.50
CA GLY A 118 10.61 -12.36 26.08
C GLY A 118 11.33 -13.50 25.37
N LYS A 119 12.16 -14.33 25.99
CA LYS A 119 12.37 -14.60 27.40
C LYS A 119 13.76 -15.25 27.50
N LYS A 120 14.69 -14.66 28.26
CA LYS A 120 15.75 -15.44 28.90
C LYS A 120 15.06 -16.19 30.04
N GLY A 121 15.21 -17.51 30.06
CA GLY A 121 14.68 -18.42 31.06
C GLY A 121 15.07 -19.82 30.66
#